data_AF-A0A535FJQ4-F1
#
_entry.id   AF-A0A535FJQ4-F1
#
_cell.length_a   1.000
_cell.length_b   1.000
_cell.length_c   1.000
_cell.angle_alpha   90.00
_cell.angle_beta   90.00
_cell.angle_gamma   90.00
#
_symmetry.space_group_name_H-M   'P 1'
#
loop_
_entity.id
_entity.type
_entity.pdbx_description
1 polymer ?
#
loop_
_entity_poly.entity_id
_entity_poly.type
_entity_poly.pdbx_seq_one_letter_code
_entity_poly.pdbx_strand_id
1 'polypeptide(L)'
;MSEQPISGQEQEQQQAISENTPSEQEQEQQQTANENTPSEDFEAGVLAQLDSLYRTARRMTSSQQAAEDLVQETMLKAFRFAHTYQPGTNLRAWLFRILNTS
;
A
#
# COMPACT_ATOMS: atom_id res chain seq x y z
N MET A 1 -2.37 68.62 -30.73
CA MET A 1 -2.70 67.91 -31.98
C MET A 1 -1.91 66.62 -31.98
N SER A 2 -2.48 65.44 -31.76
CA SER A 2 -3.87 64.98 -31.63
C SER A 2 -3.77 63.65 -30.85
N GLU A 3 -4.41 63.47 -29.70
CA GLU A 3 -5.75 62.88 -29.54
C GLU A 3 -5.95 61.60 -30.38
N GLN A 4 -5.80 60.37 -29.84
CA GLN A 4 -6.81 59.47 -29.20
C GLN A 4 -6.76 58.09 -29.94
N PRO A 5 -7.31 56.95 -29.47
CA PRO A 5 -8.01 56.67 -28.21
C PRO A 5 -7.51 55.44 -27.41
N ILE A 6 -7.93 55.41 -26.15
CA ILE A 6 -8.05 54.22 -25.30
C ILE A 6 -9.33 53.51 -25.74
N SER A 7 -9.29 52.28 -26.25
CA SER A 7 -10.36 51.28 -26.07
C SER A 7 -9.95 49.95 -26.68
N GLY A 8 -9.87 48.93 -25.84
CA GLY A 8 -9.58 47.55 -26.22
C GLY A 8 -9.65 46.66 -24.98
N GLN A 9 -10.67 46.87 -24.14
CA GLN A 9 -11.07 45.88 -23.16
C GLN A 9 -11.82 44.75 -23.87
N GLU A 10 -11.12 43.69 -24.24
CA GLU A 10 -11.66 42.33 -24.32
C GLU A 10 -10.54 41.44 -23.76
N GLN A 11 -10.52 41.19 -22.45
CA GLN A 11 -11.12 39.96 -21.90
C GLN A 11 -10.71 38.71 -22.67
N GLU A 12 -9.44 38.34 -22.64
CA GLU A 12 -9.08 36.92 -22.66
C GLU A 12 -8.99 36.45 -21.20
N GLN A 13 -10.20 36.27 -20.66
CA GLN A 13 -10.41 35.43 -19.51
C GLN A 13 -10.02 33.99 -19.89
N GLN A 14 -9.34 33.33 -18.94
CA GLN A 14 -9.25 31.88 -18.84
C GLN A 14 -8.36 31.20 -19.89
N GLN A 15 -7.11 30.96 -19.50
CA GLN A 15 -6.55 29.64 -19.77
C GLN A 15 -6.03 29.04 -18.47
N ALA A 16 -6.90 28.18 -17.94
CA ALA A 16 -6.64 27.03 -17.10
C ALA A 16 -5.53 27.16 -16.05
N ILE A 17 -5.98 27.40 -14.82
CA ILE A 17 -5.71 26.51 -13.68
C ILE A 17 -4.64 25.44 -13.95
N SER A 18 -3.60 25.48 -13.13
CA SER A 18 -2.74 24.37 -12.74
C SER A 18 -3.46 23.02 -12.80
N GLU A 19 -3.47 22.38 -13.96
CA GLU A 19 -3.71 20.96 -14.11
C GLU A 19 -2.39 20.25 -13.80
N ASN A 20 -2.03 20.28 -12.52
CA ASN A 20 -1.55 19.04 -11.94
C ASN A 20 -2.79 18.15 -11.89
N THR A 21 -3.02 17.42 -12.97
CA THR A 21 -3.82 16.20 -12.98
C THR A 21 -2.95 15.11 -12.34
N PRO A 22 -3.20 14.69 -11.09
CA PRO A 22 -2.70 13.42 -10.62
C PRO A 22 -3.77 12.41 -11.04
N SER A 23 -3.68 11.88 -12.24
CA SER A 23 -4.58 10.79 -12.64
C SER A 23 -3.82 9.76 -13.45
N GLU A 24 -3.70 8.62 -12.78
CA GLU A 24 -3.59 7.28 -13.31
C GLU A 24 -2.30 6.93 -14.09
N GLN A 25 -1.42 6.23 -13.35
CA GLN A 25 -0.81 4.99 -13.82
C GLN A 25 0.42 5.08 -14.73
N GLU A 26 1.32 6.00 -14.43
CA GLU A 26 2.75 5.74 -14.62
C GLU A 26 3.36 5.27 -13.29
N GLN A 27 2.90 4.10 -12.83
CA GLN A 27 3.67 3.28 -11.89
C GLN A 27 4.81 2.62 -12.67
N GLU A 28 5.67 3.46 -13.22
CA GLU A 28 6.85 3.07 -13.93
C GLU A 28 7.90 2.66 -12.90
N GLN A 29 7.92 1.36 -12.63
CA GLN A 29 9.15 0.58 -12.54
C GLN A 29 10.29 1.27 -11.79
N GLN A 30 10.15 1.35 -10.47
CA GLN A 30 11.24 1.73 -9.60
C GLN A 30 11.25 0.89 -8.33
N GLN A 31 11.63 -0.38 -8.48
CA GLN A 31 12.40 -1.03 -7.42
C GLN A 31 13.50 -1.88 -8.06
N THR A 32 14.56 -1.16 -8.40
CA THR A 32 15.91 -1.66 -8.62
C THR A 32 16.43 -2.35 -7.36
N ALA A 33 17.07 -3.51 -7.56
CA ALA A 33 18.22 -4.05 -6.82
C ALA A 33 18.27 -3.94 -5.28
N ASN A 34 18.40 -5.10 -4.63
CA ASN A 34 18.90 -5.38 -3.27
C ASN A 34 18.54 -4.35 -2.17
N GLU A 35 17.63 -4.67 -1.24
CA GLU A 35 17.97 -5.47 -0.06
C GLU A 35 16.79 -6.38 0.32
N ASN A 36 17.04 -7.49 1.04
CA ASN A 36 16.00 -8.43 1.51
C ASN A 36 15.05 -7.84 2.58
N THR A 37 14.90 -6.53 2.61
CA THR A 37 14.14 -5.81 3.63
C THR A 37 12.71 -5.61 3.13
N PRO A 38 11.69 -6.10 3.84
CA PRO A 38 10.31 -5.76 3.53
C PRO A 38 10.13 -4.25 3.54
N SER A 39 9.34 -3.70 2.60
CA SER A 39 8.98 -2.28 2.63
C SER A 39 8.32 -1.92 3.96
N GLU A 40 8.55 -0.72 4.49
CA GLU A 40 7.93 -0.24 5.73
C GLU A 40 6.40 -0.34 5.69
N ASP A 41 5.80 -0.09 4.52
CA ASP A 41 4.35 -0.27 4.29
C ASP A 41 3.88 -1.72 4.43
N PHE A 42 4.71 -2.68 4.00
CA PHE A 42 4.41 -4.10 4.16
C PHE A 42 4.45 -4.48 5.63
N GLU A 43 5.51 -4.08 6.36
CA GLU A 43 5.65 -4.41 7.77
C GLU A 43 4.49 -3.82 8.59
N ALA A 44 4.17 -2.54 8.38
CA ALA A 44 3.02 -1.90 9.01
C ALA A 44 1.71 -2.62 8.68
N GLY A 45 1.51 -3.03 7.42
CA GLY A 45 0.33 -3.78 6.99
C GLY A 45 0.24 -5.17 7.63
N VAL A 46 1.36 -5.88 7.78
CA VAL A 46 1.42 -7.19 8.43
C VAL A 46 1.12 -7.06 9.92
N LEU A 47 1.72 -6.08 10.61
CA LEU A 47 1.44 -5.78 12.01
C LEU A 47 -0.02 -5.40 12.24
N ALA A 48 -0.63 -4.64 11.33
CA ALA A 48 -2.05 -4.32 11.39
C ALA A 48 -2.97 -5.56 11.28
N GLN A 49 -2.50 -6.66 10.67
CA GLN A 49 -3.25 -7.91 10.60
C GLN A 49 -3.00 -8.86 11.78
N LEU A 50 -2.09 -8.53 12.70
CA LEU A 50 -1.72 -9.38 13.84
C LEU A 50 -2.91 -9.76 14.72
N ASP A 51 -3.75 -8.79 15.10
CA ASP A 51 -4.97 -9.05 15.90
C ASP A 51 -5.96 -9.97 15.14
N SER A 52 -6.11 -9.76 13.82
CA SER A 52 -7.02 -10.58 13.01
C SER A 52 -6.49 -12.01 12.82
N LEU A 53 -5.17 -12.18 12.67
CA LEU A 53 -4.53 -13.49 12.61
C LEU A 53 -4.67 -14.21 13.95
N TYR A 54 -4.44 -13.51 15.07
CA TYR A 54 -4.59 -14.08 16.40
C TYR A 54 -6.02 -14.50 16.71
N ARG A 55 -7.04 -13.71 16.35
CA ARG A 55 -8.45 -14.12 16.49
C ARG A 55 -8.78 -15.36 15.69
N THR A 56 -8.20 -15.49 14.50
CA THR A 56 -8.40 -16.67 13.64
C THR A 56 -7.70 -17.89 14.23
N ALA A 57 -6.43 -17.75 14.60
CA ALA A 57 -5.64 -18.79 15.26
C ALA A 57 -6.33 -19.29 16.54
N ARG A 58 -6.87 -18.38 17.36
CA ARG A 58 -7.65 -18.71 18.56
C ARG A 58 -8.93 -19.50 18.32
N ARG A 59 -9.49 -19.46 17.11
CA ARG A 59 -10.64 -20.30 16.71
C ARG A 59 -10.19 -21.67 16.20
N MET A 60 -8.96 -21.78 15.73
CA MET A 60 -8.37 -23.02 15.21
C MET A 60 -7.68 -23.84 16.31
N THR A 61 -7.20 -23.19 17.36
CA THR A 61 -6.46 -23.84 18.44
C THR A 61 -7.29 -23.99 19.71
N SER A 62 -6.98 -25.02 20.50
CA SER A 62 -7.67 -25.32 21.77
C SER A 62 -7.06 -24.58 22.97
N SER A 63 -5.91 -23.93 22.79
CA SER A 63 -5.21 -23.19 23.85
C SER A 63 -4.67 -21.86 23.35
N GLN A 64 -4.55 -20.90 24.29
CA GLN A 64 -3.95 -19.59 24.00
C GLN A 64 -2.51 -19.74 23.52
N GLN A 65 -1.70 -20.57 24.19
CA GLN A 65 -0.30 -20.77 23.83
C GLN A 65 -0.14 -21.29 22.39
N ALA A 66 -0.99 -22.22 21.96
CA ALA A 66 -0.96 -22.73 20.60
C ALA A 66 -1.40 -21.66 19.58
N ALA A 67 -2.31 -20.75 19.94
CA ALA A 67 -2.68 -19.64 19.06
C ALA A 67 -1.51 -18.67 18.87
N GLU A 68 -0.81 -18.33 19.95
CA GLU A 68 0.36 -17.45 19.91
C GLU A 68 1.49 -18.06 19.07
N ASP A 69 1.75 -19.35 19.25
CA ASP A 69 2.75 -20.10 18.46
C ASP A 69 2.42 -20.09 16.96
N LEU A 70 1.17 -20.40 16.60
CA LEU A 70 0.70 -20.38 15.21
C LEU A 70 0.82 -18.99 14.57
N VAL A 71 0.50 -17.92 15.32
CA VAL A 71 0.68 -16.55 14.83
C VAL A 71 2.15 -16.23 14.64
N GLN A 72 3.01 -16.59 15.60
CA GLN A 72 4.45 -16.35 15.48
C GLN A 72 5.04 -17.07 14.26
N GLU A 73 4.70 -18.34 14.06
CA GLU A 73 5.15 -19.09 12.88
C GLU A 73 4.65 -18.46 11.57
N THR A 74 3.40 -17.99 11.56
CA THR A 74 2.82 -17.28 10.40
C THR A 74 3.57 -15.99 10.10
N MET A 75 3.91 -15.19 11.13
CA MET A 75 4.66 -13.94 10.98
C MET A 75 6.08 -14.21 10.45
N LEU A 76 6.78 -15.21 11.01
CA LEU A 76 8.11 -15.62 10.54
C LEU A 76 8.08 -16.04 9.06
N LYS A 77 7.07 -16.84 8.68
CA LYS A 77 6.85 -17.23 7.29
C LYS A 77 6.51 -16.01 6.41
N ALA A 78 5.68 -15.10 6.88
CA ALA A 78 5.33 -13.88 6.14
C ALA A 78 6.56 -13.03 5.85
N PHE A 79 7.42 -12.78 6.84
CA PHE A 79 8.68 -12.06 6.60
C PHE A 79 9.62 -12.83 5.67
N ARG A 80 9.68 -14.17 5.80
CA ARG A 80 10.50 -15.00 4.90
C ARG A 80 10.01 -14.97 3.46
N PHE A 81 8.70 -14.91 3.23
CA PHE A 81 8.09 -14.83 1.90
C PHE A 81 7.77 -13.39 1.46
N ALA A 82 8.21 -12.37 2.21
CA ALA A 82 7.94 -10.97 1.88
C ALA A 82 8.42 -10.60 0.47
N HIS A 83 9.51 -11.21 0.00
CA HIS A 83 10.02 -11.06 -1.36
C HIS A 83 9.07 -11.60 -2.46
N THR A 84 8.18 -12.53 -2.13
CA THR A 84 7.17 -13.08 -3.06
C THR A 84 5.89 -12.24 -3.05
N TYR A 85 5.70 -11.39 -2.04
CA TYR A 85 4.54 -10.52 -1.98
C TYR A 85 4.64 -9.45 -3.07
N GLN A 86 3.61 -9.39 -3.92
CA GLN A 86 3.50 -8.38 -4.97
C GLN A 86 2.68 -7.20 -4.43
N PRO A 87 3.26 -5.98 -4.36
CA PRO A 87 2.53 -4.79 -3.94
C PRO A 87 1.34 -4.56 -4.89
N GLY A 88 0.17 -4.24 -4.33
CA GLY A 88 -1.11 -4.18 -5.05
C GLY A 88 -1.99 -5.43 -4.87
N THR A 89 -1.44 -6.52 -4.31
CA THR A 89 -2.22 -7.70 -3.93
C THR A 89 -2.80 -7.55 -2.52
N ASN A 90 -3.93 -8.19 -2.24
CA ASN A 90 -4.55 -8.18 -0.91
C ASN A 90 -3.65 -8.87 0.13
N LEU A 91 -2.93 -8.06 0.93
CA LEU A 91 -2.00 -8.53 1.97
C LEU A 91 -2.67 -9.46 2.97
N ARG A 92 -3.92 -9.15 3.36
CA ARG A 92 -4.70 -9.99 4.27
C ARG A 92 -4.93 -11.38 3.69
N ALA A 93 -5.42 -11.50 2.45
CA ALA A 93 -5.65 -12.79 1.81
C ALA A 93 -4.35 -13.62 1.72
N TRP A 94 -3.23 -12.97 1.42
CA TRP A 94 -1.91 -13.59 1.38
C TRP A 94 -1.44 -14.09 2.76
N LEU A 95 -1.60 -13.30 3.82
CA LEU A 95 -1.26 -13.72 5.19
C LEU A 95 -2.13 -14.90 5.67
N PHE A 96 -3.43 -14.87 5.36
CA PHE A 96 -4.34 -15.98 5.71
C PHE A 96 -4.02 -17.26 4.92
N ARG A 97 -3.47 -17.14 3.70
CA ARG A 97 -2.95 -18.29 2.94
C ARG A 97 -1.79 -18.96 3.70
N ILE A 98 -0.87 -18.17 4.25
CA ILE A 98 0.27 -18.65 5.04
C ILE A 98 -0.22 -19.30 6.33
N LEU A 99 -1.16 -18.66 7.04
CA LEU A 99 -1.77 -19.20 8.25
C LEU A 99 -2.37 -20.60 8.01
N ASN A 100 -3.07 -20.80 6.89
CA ASN A 100 -3.68 -22.08 6.54
C ASN A 100 -2.70 -23.12 5.98
N THR A 101 -1.48 -22.73 5.63
CA THR A 101 -0.42 -23.65 5.18
C THR A 101 0.44 -24.14 6.34
N SER A 102 0.26 -23.56 7.52
CA SER A 102 1.04 -23.86 8.73
C SER A 102 0.48 -25.06 9.47
#